data_AF-A0A196S836-F1
#
_entry.id   AF-A0A196S836-F1
#
_cell.length_a   1.000
_cell.length_b   1.000
_cell.length_c   1.000
_cell.angle_alpha   90.00
_cell.angle_beta   90.00
_cell.angle_gamma   90.00
#
_symmetry.space_group_name_H-M   'P 1'
#
loop_
_entity.id
_entity.type
_entity.pdbx_description
1 polymer ?
#
loop_
_entity_poly.entity_id
_entity_poly.type
_entity_poly.pdbx_seq_one_letter_code
_entity_poly.pdbx_strand_id
1 'polypeptide(L)'
;MENAESIEQMLKPTRKRRGILLILFFVLASIQVASSLQIQYAADAYNTHIEGKATWIMSRCFIVSSSIELSLFVFVFRCIVLLMGVIGVFHTKITPWTIASTSSFFAYILGSFLRIVIIIKSVTWPQRILNFLLFMYDVTTNIVCLGLTAVFAYQSIYIHSSDKVSLNMQDPQQQFTMLLVKALISILPAAGFFRAPILKAAKLD
;
A
#
# COMPACT_ATOMS: atom_id res chain seq x y z
N MET A 1 22.15 -21.32 1.63
CA MET A 1 21.40 -21.81 2.81
C MET A 1 21.38 -20.77 3.93
N GLU A 2 22.52 -20.19 4.32
CA GLU A 2 22.61 -19.09 5.31
C GLU A 2 21.66 -17.90 5.08
N ASN A 3 21.48 -17.46 3.82
CA ASN A 3 20.65 -16.28 3.51
C ASN A 3 19.14 -16.52 3.77
N ALA A 4 18.64 -17.74 3.58
CA ALA A 4 17.22 -18.03 3.79
C ALA A 4 16.88 -18.09 5.28
N GLU A 5 17.77 -18.70 6.07
CA GLU A 5 17.64 -18.76 7.53
C GLU A 5 17.75 -17.37 8.18
N SER A 6 18.65 -16.51 7.68
CA SER A 6 18.77 -15.15 8.20
C SER A 6 17.52 -14.30 7.90
N ILE A 7 16.94 -14.43 6.69
CA ILE A 7 15.70 -13.76 6.30
C ILE A 7 14.52 -14.28 7.13
N GLU A 8 14.40 -15.59 7.34
CA GLU A 8 13.36 -16.18 8.17
C GLU A 8 13.46 -15.68 9.61
N GLN A 9 14.67 -15.67 10.19
CA GLN A 9 14.89 -15.13 11.53
C GLN A 9 14.47 -13.65 11.60
N MET A 10 14.74 -12.84 10.57
CA MET A 10 14.31 -11.44 10.49
C MET A 10 12.78 -11.28 10.44
N LEU A 11 12.09 -12.16 9.72
CA LEU A 11 10.63 -12.10 9.51
C LEU A 11 9.82 -12.66 10.69
N LYS A 12 10.41 -13.54 11.51
CA LYS A 12 9.77 -14.10 12.70
C LYS A 12 9.28 -12.99 13.64
N PRO A 13 8.01 -13.04 14.10
CA PRO A 13 7.44 -12.00 14.94
C PRO A 13 8.06 -12.02 16.34
N THR A 14 9.12 -11.25 16.56
CA THR A 14 9.61 -10.94 17.91
C THR A 14 8.99 -9.64 18.41
N ARG A 15 8.73 -9.52 19.72
CA ARG A 15 8.07 -8.34 20.32
C ARG A 15 8.78 -7.03 19.97
N LYS A 16 10.12 -7.03 19.95
CA LYS A 16 10.96 -5.87 19.62
C LYS A 16 10.91 -5.51 18.12
N ARG A 17 11.05 -6.49 17.21
CA ARG A 17 11.03 -6.22 15.75
C ARG A 17 9.64 -5.81 15.27
N ARG A 18 8.60 -6.46 15.79
CA ARG A 18 7.21 -6.10 15.49
C ARG A 18 6.93 -4.65 15.90
N GLY A 19 7.37 -4.21 17.08
CA GLY A 19 7.22 -2.81 17.51
C GLY A 19 7.87 -1.79 16.57
N ILE A 20 9.11 -2.05 16.12
CA ILE A 20 9.82 -1.14 15.20
C ILE A 20 9.13 -1.08 13.83
N LEU A 21 8.77 -2.24 13.27
CA LEU A 21 8.07 -2.33 11.99
C LEU A 21 6.71 -1.62 12.04
N LEU A 22 6.03 -1.66 13.19
CA LEU A 22 4.74 -0.99 13.39
C LEU A 22 4.90 0.52 13.37
N ILE A 23 5.87 1.05 14.12
CA ILE A 23 6.17 2.48 14.12
C ILE A 23 6.50 2.93 12.70
N LEU A 24 7.35 2.18 12.00
CA LEU A 24 7.71 2.49 10.62
C LEU A 24 6.49 2.50 9.69
N PHE A 25 5.61 1.49 9.81
CA PHE A 25 4.37 1.42 9.03
C PHE A 25 3.46 2.62 9.30
N PHE A 26 3.23 2.99 10.56
CA PHE A 26 2.36 4.12 10.90
C PHE A 26 2.93 5.46 10.46
N VAL A 27 4.23 5.67 10.60
CA VAL A 27 4.90 6.87 10.10
C VAL A 27 4.73 6.97 8.58
N LEU A 28 4.99 5.88 7.85
CA LEU A 28 4.85 5.86 6.39
C LEU A 28 3.39 6.04 5.93
N ALA A 29 2.43 5.37 6.57
CA ALA A 29 1.02 5.53 6.25
C ALA A 29 0.53 6.96 6.51
N SER A 30 0.97 7.59 7.61
CA SER A 30 0.64 8.99 7.95
C SER A 30 1.22 9.96 6.92
N ILE A 31 2.47 9.72 6.52
CA ILE A 31 3.14 10.46 5.45
C ILE A 31 2.36 10.34 4.13
N GLN A 32 1.90 9.14 3.79
CA GLN A 32 1.09 8.93 2.59
C GLN A 32 -0.21 9.74 2.66
N VAL A 33 -0.90 9.76 3.80
CA VAL A 33 -2.08 10.60 4.01
C VAL A 33 -1.76 12.09 3.83
N ALA A 34 -0.64 12.57 4.36
CA ALA A 34 -0.19 13.95 4.17
C ALA A 34 0.13 14.25 2.69
N SER A 35 0.75 13.32 1.98
CA SER A 35 1.01 13.45 0.54
C SER A 35 -0.28 13.55 -0.28
N SER A 36 -1.38 12.86 0.11
CA SER A 36 -2.67 13.04 -0.57
C SER A 36 -3.26 14.43 -0.39
N LEU A 37 -3.13 15.02 0.80
CA LEU A 37 -3.53 16.41 1.02
C LEU A 37 -2.68 17.36 0.17
N GLN A 38 -1.39 17.10 0.04
CA GLN A 38 -0.53 17.88 -0.83
C GLN A 38 -0.96 17.82 -2.31
N ILE A 39 -1.36 16.63 -2.79
CA ILE A 39 -1.90 16.46 -4.15
C ILE A 39 -3.17 17.30 -4.33
N GLN A 40 -4.05 17.32 -3.32
CA GLN A 40 -5.26 18.12 -3.31
C GLN A 40 -4.94 19.63 -3.38
N TYR A 41 -4.06 20.14 -2.50
CA TYR A 41 -3.65 21.54 -2.54
C TYR A 41 -2.99 21.94 -3.86
N ALA A 42 -2.18 21.06 -4.44
CA ALA A 42 -1.59 21.30 -5.75
C ALA A 42 -2.67 21.38 -6.83
N ALA A 43 -3.65 20.46 -6.84
CA ALA A 43 -4.76 20.48 -7.78
C ALA A 43 -5.61 21.76 -7.65
N ASP A 44 -5.91 22.19 -6.42
CA ASP A 44 -6.68 23.41 -6.14
C ASP A 44 -5.95 24.67 -6.60
N ALA A 45 -4.65 24.78 -6.33
CA ALA A 45 -3.83 25.92 -6.76
C ALA A 45 -3.76 26.04 -8.30
N TYR A 46 -3.80 24.92 -9.03
CA TYR A 46 -3.91 24.94 -10.49
C TYR A 46 -5.29 25.39 -10.97
N ASN A 47 -6.35 25.01 -10.26
CA ASN A 47 -7.71 25.38 -10.63
C ASN A 47 -7.95 26.89 -10.48
N THR A 48 -7.49 27.50 -9.37
CA THR A 48 -7.62 28.95 -9.13
C THR A 48 -6.81 29.79 -10.12
N HIS A 49 -5.67 29.27 -10.61
CA HIS A 49 -4.87 29.97 -11.63
C HIS A 49 -5.49 29.96 -13.03
N ILE A 50 -6.40 29.02 -13.31
CA ILE A 50 -7.03 28.81 -14.63
C ILE A 50 -8.33 29.61 -14.77
N GLU A 51 -9.03 29.93 -13.68
CA GLU A 51 -10.24 30.77 -13.69
C GLU A 51 -9.99 32.19 -14.25
N GLY A 52 -8.75 32.68 -14.24
CA GLY A 52 -8.37 33.97 -14.83
C GLY A 52 -8.17 33.97 -16.35
N LYS A 53 -8.21 32.82 -17.04
CA LYS A 53 -8.00 32.74 -18.50
C LYS A 53 -9.11 31.90 -19.15
N ALA A 54 -10.18 32.59 -19.51
CA ALA A 54 -11.26 32.09 -20.36
C ALA A 54 -10.69 31.67 -21.72
N THR A 55 -10.71 30.37 -22.03
CA THR A 55 -10.87 29.78 -23.37
C THR A 55 -10.81 28.25 -23.23
N TRP A 56 -11.81 27.58 -23.80
CA TRP A 56 -12.01 26.11 -23.93
C TRP A 56 -12.73 25.40 -22.76
N ILE A 57 -14.06 25.53 -22.76
CA ILE A 57 -14.99 25.14 -21.69
C ILE A 57 -15.35 23.64 -21.69
N MET A 58 -15.21 22.90 -22.79
CA MET A 58 -15.80 21.54 -22.87
C MET A 58 -14.88 20.40 -22.39
N SER A 59 -13.56 20.49 -22.58
CA SER A 59 -12.60 19.49 -22.06
C SER A 59 -12.10 19.80 -20.64
N ARG A 60 -12.37 21.01 -20.13
CA ARG A 60 -11.91 21.47 -18.81
C ARG A 60 -12.81 20.97 -17.66
N CYS A 61 -14.14 20.99 -17.79
CA CYS A 61 -15.02 20.54 -16.71
C CYS A 61 -14.82 19.07 -16.31
N PHE A 62 -14.62 18.16 -17.27
CA PHE A 62 -14.50 16.73 -16.96
C PHE A 62 -13.15 16.36 -16.30
N ILE A 63 -12.09 17.14 -16.52
CA ILE A 63 -10.76 16.87 -15.92
C ILE A 63 -10.60 17.65 -14.60
N VAL A 64 -11.23 18.82 -14.47
CA VAL A 64 -11.08 19.74 -13.33
C VAL A 64 -11.97 19.38 -12.15
N SER A 65 -13.26 19.10 -12.34
CA SER A 65 -14.11 18.57 -11.24
C SER A 65 -13.65 17.18 -10.80
N SER A 66 -13.25 16.34 -11.75
CA SER A 66 -12.78 14.99 -11.45
C SER A 66 -11.47 14.97 -10.68
N SER A 67 -10.57 15.98 -10.80
CA SER A 67 -9.27 15.91 -10.10
C SER A 67 -9.38 16.15 -8.59
N ILE A 68 -10.31 17.00 -8.14
CA ILE A 68 -10.61 17.18 -6.72
C ILE A 68 -11.25 15.92 -6.15
N GLU A 69 -12.27 15.38 -6.84
CA GLU A 69 -12.95 14.15 -6.42
C GLU A 69 -12.00 12.95 -6.38
N LEU A 70 -11.14 12.78 -7.40
CA LEU A 70 -10.11 11.75 -7.45
C LEU A 70 -9.09 11.91 -6.32
N SER A 71 -8.70 13.15 -5.99
CA SER A 71 -7.78 13.41 -4.88
C SER A 71 -8.39 13.02 -3.52
N LEU A 72 -9.69 13.26 -3.35
CA LEU A 72 -10.44 12.83 -2.18
C LEU A 72 -10.54 11.30 -2.10
N PHE A 73 -10.77 10.60 -3.21
CA PHE A 73 -10.70 9.14 -3.24
C PHE A 73 -9.32 8.62 -2.80
N VAL A 74 -8.23 9.21 -3.31
CA VAL A 74 -6.87 8.82 -2.90
C VAL A 74 -6.66 9.03 -1.41
N PHE A 75 -7.13 10.17 -0.87
CA PHE A 75 -7.08 10.45 0.57
C PHE A 75 -7.85 9.40 1.38
N VAL A 76 -9.11 9.13 1.00
CA VAL A 76 -9.96 8.14 1.68
C VAL A 76 -9.32 6.76 1.66
N PHE A 77 -8.80 6.30 0.52
CA PHE A 77 -8.12 5.00 0.45
C PHE A 77 -6.87 4.96 1.33
N ARG A 78 -6.06 6.02 1.39
CA ARG A 78 -4.88 6.09 2.28
C ARG A 78 -5.28 6.10 3.76
N CYS A 79 -6.41 6.73 4.12
CA CYS A 79 -6.99 6.63 5.45
C CYS A 79 -7.46 5.21 5.78
N ILE A 80 -8.08 4.51 4.82
CA ILE A 80 -8.47 3.10 4.97
C ILE A 80 -7.22 2.22 5.19
N VAL A 81 -6.12 2.45 4.47
CA VAL A 81 -4.84 1.75 4.70
C VAL A 81 -4.39 1.91 6.15
N LEU A 82 -4.40 3.13 6.66
CA LEU A 82 -3.98 3.43 8.03
C LEU A 82 -4.90 2.72 9.04
N LEU A 83 -6.22 2.85 8.90
CA LEU A 83 -7.21 2.23 9.79
C LEU A 83 -7.14 0.71 9.77
N MET A 84 -7.09 0.10 8.58
CA MET A 84 -7.02 -1.36 8.43
C MET A 84 -5.67 -1.90 8.89
N GLY A 85 -4.60 -1.11 8.76
CA GLY A 85 -3.31 -1.37 9.40
C GLY A 85 -3.46 -1.47 10.92
N VAL A 86 -4.08 -0.49 11.58
CA VAL A 86 -4.37 -0.55 13.03
C VAL A 86 -5.12 -1.84 13.39
N ILE A 87 -6.22 -2.12 12.69
CA ILE A 87 -7.08 -3.29 12.96
C ILE A 87 -6.30 -4.60 12.74
N GLY A 88 -5.52 -4.70 11.67
CA GLY A 88 -4.72 -5.88 11.34
C GLY A 88 -3.69 -6.21 12.41
N VAL A 89 -3.13 -5.18 13.06
CA VAL A 89 -2.14 -5.34 14.13
C VAL A 89 -2.77 -5.89 15.40
N PHE A 90 -3.93 -5.36 15.80
CA PHE A 90 -4.60 -5.78 17.03
C PHE A 90 -5.32 -7.12 16.89
N HIS A 91 -5.98 -7.38 15.76
CA HIS A 91 -6.79 -8.58 15.59
C HIS A 91 -6.03 -9.76 14.98
N THR A 92 -4.82 -9.57 14.43
CA THR A 92 -4.01 -10.61 13.76
C THR A 92 -4.73 -11.35 12.62
N LYS A 93 -5.87 -10.83 12.16
CA LYS A 93 -6.63 -11.36 11.03
C LYS A 93 -5.96 -10.94 9.72
N ILE A 94 -6.06 -11.78 8.68
CA ILE A 94 -5.51 -11.43 7.36
C ILE A 94 -6.34 -10.34 6.67
N THR A 95 -7.66 -10.35 6.88
CA THR A 95 -8.60 -9.55 6.08
C THR A 95 -8.31 -8.05 6.12
N PRO A 96 -7.99 -7.44 7.28
CA PRO A 96 -7.55 -6.04 7.32
C PRO A 96 -6.30 -5.78 6.47
N TRP A 97 -5.32 -6.70 6.45
CA TRP A 97 -4.13 -6.56 5.61
C TRP A 97 -4.45 -6.65 4.12
N THR A 98 -5.41 -7.50 3.72
CA THR A 98 -5.91 -7.58 2.33
C THR A 98 -6.65 -6.29 1.92
N ILE A 99 -7.47 -5.72 2.80
CA ILE A 99 -8.16 -4.45 2.54
C ILE A 99 -7.13 -3.31 2.45
N ALA A 100 -6.15 -3.28 3.34
CA ALA A 100 -5.07 -2.30 3.33
C ALA A 100 -4.25 -2.38 2.05
N SER A 101 -3.78 -3.56 1.64
CA SER A 101 -2.99 -3.71 0.41
C SER A 101 -3.78 -3.34 -0.84
N THR A 102 -5.06 -3.74 -0.92
CA THR A 102 -5.95 -3.39 -2.03
C THR A 102 -6.19 -1.89 -2.10
N SER A 103 -6.47 -1.25 -0.96
CA SER A 103 -6.69 0.20 -0.88
C SER A 103 -5.42 0.98 -1.23
N SER A 104 -4.25 0.53 -0.76
CA SER A 104 -2.95 1.12 -1.07
C SER A 104 -2.65 1.06 -2.57
N PHE A 105 -2.99 -0.07 -3.21
CA PHE A 105 -2.82 -0.25 -4.64
C PHE A 105 -3.69 0.71 -5.47
N PHE A 106 -4.98 0.81 -5.16
CA PHE A 106 -5.87 1.76 -5.85
C PHE A 106 -5.47 3.22 -5.60
N ALA A 107 -5.14 3.58 -4.35
CA ALA A 107 -4.65 4.90 -4.01
C ALA A 107 -3.37 5.25 -4.79
N TYR A 108 -2.49 4.28 -5.00
CA TYR A 108 -1.26 4.46 -5.76
C TYR A 108 -1.51 4.70 -7.25
N ILE A 109 -2.37 3.90 -7.89
CA ILE A 109 -2.69 4.09 -9.32
C ILE A 109 -3.29 5.48 -9.53
N LEU A 110 -4.31 5.82 -8.74
CA LEU A 110 -5.01 7.10 -8.85
C LEU A 110 -4.11 8.28 -8.49
N GLY A 111 -3.33 8.18 -7.40
CA GLY A 111 -2.39 9.21 -6.97
C GLY A 111 -1.26 9.43 -7.98
N SER A 112 -0.73 8.35 -8.56
CA SER A 112 0.29 8.39 -9.61
C SER A 112 -0.23 9.09 -10.87
N PHE A 113 -1.45 8.76 -11.28
CA PHE A 113 -2.11 9.40 -12.41
C PHE A 113 -2.26 10.92 -12.16
N LEU A 114 -2.77 11.33 -10.99
CA LEU A 114 -2.90 12.74 -10.64
C LEU A 114 -1.55 13.47 -10.62
N ARG A 115 -0.50 12.85 -10.07
CA ARG A 115 0.86 13.40 -10.07
C ARG A 115 1.39 13.60 -11.48
N ILE A 116 1.20 12.64 -12.39
CA ILE A 116 1.61 12.77 -13.80
C ILE A 116 0.88 13.95 -14.46
N VAL A 117 -0.44 14.08 -14.25
CA VAL A 117 -1.22 15.21 -14.77
C VAL A 117 -0.69 16.55 -14.23
N ILE A 118 -0.38 16.63 -12.93
CA ILE A 118 0.20 17.82 -12.30
C ILE A 118 1.58 18.16 -12.90
N ILE A 119 2.45 17.17 -13.13
CA ILE A 119 3.76 17.36 -13.75
C ILE A 119 3.62 17.93 -15.17
N ILE A 120 2.73 17.35 -15.99
CA ILE A 120 2.50 17.80 -17.37
C ILE A 120 1.97 19.23 -17.40
N LYS A 121 1.05 19.56 -16.49
CA LYS A 121 0.45 20.91 -16.40
C LYS A 121 1.33 21.95 -15.72
N SER A 122 2.41 21.55 -15.05
CA SER A 122 3.33 22.47 -14.39
C SER A 122 3.99 23.39 -15.41
N VAL A 123 3.93 24.70 -15.17
CA VAL A 123 4.37 25.74 -16.13
C VAL A 123 5.87 25.97 -16.04
N THR A 124 6.43 25.97 -14.83
CA THR A 124 7.84 26.27 -14.59
C THR A 124 8.67 25.00 -14.40
N TRP A 125 9.94 25.03 -14.82
CA TRP A 125 10.88 23.93 -14.62
C TRP A 125 11.07 23.53 -13.15
N PRO A 126 11.21 24.46 -12.18
CA PRO A 126 11.30 24.10 -10.76
C PRO A 126 10.08 23.34 -10.25
N GLN A 127 8.86 23.74 -10.66
CA GLN A 127 7.62 23.03 -10.29
C GLN A 127 7.58 21.62 -10.87
N ARG A 128 8.04 21.43 -12.11
CA ARG A 128 8.13 20.10 -12.74
C ARG A 128 9.08 19.19 -11.99
N ILE A 129 10.28 19.68 -11.66
CA ILE A 129 11.30 18.91 -10.93
C ILE A 129 10.76 18.53 -9.54
N LEU A 130 10.17 19.48 -8.81
CA LEU A 130 9.62 19.21 -7.49
C LEU A 130 8.49 18.17 -7.55
N ASN A 131 7.54 18.31 -8.48
CA ASN A 131 6.45 17.35 -8.63
C ASN A 131 6.93 15.96 -9.08
N PHE A 132 8.00 15.89 -9.87
CA PHE A 132 8.66 14.63 -10.22
C PHE A 132 9.32 13.97 -9.01
N LEU A 133 10.05 14.73 -8.18
CA LEU A 133 10.63 14.21 -6.94
C LEU A 133 9.55 13.68 -5.97
N LEU A 134 8.44 14.40 -5.86
CA LEU A 134 7.30 13.98 -5.05
C LEU A 134 6.60 12.75 -5.62
N PHE A 135 6.56 12.58 -6.94
CA PHE A 135 6.10 11.36 -7.57
C PHE A 135 7.01 10.17 -7.23
N MET A 136 8.33 10.32 -7.37
CA MET A 136 9.30 9.29 -6.99
C MET A 136 9.18 8.91 -5.52
N TYR A 137 8.99 9.90 -4.64
CA TYR A 137 8.73 9.69 -3.23
C TYR A 137 7.47 8.86 -2.96
N ASP A 138 6.36 9.17 -3.63
CA ASP A 138 5.10 8.41 -3.51
C ASP A 138 5.28 6.95 -3.98
N VAL A 139 6.05 6.72 -5.05
CA VAL A 139 6.39 5.37 -5.53
C VAL A 139 7.18 4.61 -4.47
N THR A 140 8.26 5.20 -3.95
CA THR A 140 9.12 4.55 -2.97
C THR A 140 8.35 4.23 -1.68
N THR A 141 7.60 5.19 -1.14
CA THR A 141 6.82 4.99 0.09
C THR A 141 5.75 3.92 -0.09
N ASN A 142 5.11 3.83 -1.26
CA ASN A 142 4.13 2.79 -1.53
C ASN A 142 4.75 1.38 -1.64
N ILE A 143 5.92 1.25 -2.28
CA ILE A 143 6.65 -0.02 -2.32
C ILE A 143 7.00 -0.49 -0.90
N VAL A 144 7.51 0.41 -0.06
CA VAL A 144 7.85 0.08 1.33
C VAL A 144 6.60 -0.26 2.14
N CYS A 145 5.50 0.47 1.96
CA CYS A 145 4.23 0.19 2.64
C CYS A 145 3.65 -1.19 2.28
N LEU A 146 3.67 -1.55 0.99
CA LEU A 146 3.25 -2.89 0.53
C LEU A 146 4.19 -3.99 1.07
N GLY A 147 5.50 -3.74 1.08
CA GLY A 147 6.48 -4.65 1.67
C GLY A 147 6.21 -4.89 3.16
N LEU A 148 5.97 -3.84 3.94
CA LEU A 148 5.62 -3.96 5.35
C LEU A 148 4.29 -4.70 5.56
N THR A 149 3.30 -4.44 4.71
CA THR A 149 2.01 -5.15 4.73
C THR A 149 2.22 -6.66 4.48
N ALA A 150 3.12 -7.03 3.57
CA ALA A 150 3.48 -8.44 3.33
C ALA A 150 4.13 -9.08 4.56
N VAL A 151 5.04 -8.37 5.23
CA VAL A 151 5.69 -8.84 6.46
C VAL A 151 4.65 -9.07 7.57
N PHE A 152 3.71 -8.13 7.76
CA PHE A 152 2.67 -8.30 8.78
C PHE A 152 1.65 -9.39 8.44
N ALA A 153 1.31 -9.55 7.17
CA ALA A 153 0.48 -10.67 6.72
C ALA A 153 1.18 -12.01 6.99
N TYR A 154 2.48 -12.10 6.68
CA TYR A 154 3.30 -13.27 7.01
C TYR A 154 3.27 -13.56 8.51
N GLN A 155 3.53 -12.56 9.35
CA GLN A 155 3.48 -12.71 10.81
C GLN A 155 2.10 -13.17 11.31
N SER A 156 1.02 -12.67 10.69
CA SER A 156 -0.34 -13.06 11.05
C SER A 156 -0.65 -14.53 10.72
N ILE A 157 -0.20 -15.01 9.55
CA ILE A 157 -0.33 -16.42 9.15
C ILE A 157 0.57 -17.32 10.00
N TYR A 158 1.81 -16.88 10.27
CA TYR A 158 2.77 -17.63 11.09
C TYR A 158 2.19 -17.93 12.48
N ILE A 159 1.63 -16.92 13.15
CA ILE A 159 1.01 -17.07 14.48
C ILE A 159 -0.13 -18.12 14.44
N HIS A 160 -1.05 -18.03 13.48
CA HIS A 160 -2.15 -18.98 13.35
C HIS A 160 -1.71 -20.40 12.92
N SER A 161 -0.58 -20.51 12.21
CA SER A 161 -0.03 -21.82 11.83
C SER A 161 0.71 -22.50 12.98
N SER A 162 1.32 -21.74 13.87
CA SER A 162 2.01 -22.25 15.06
C SER A 162 1.05 -22.90 16.07
N ASP A 163 -0.23 -22.51 16.05
CA ASP A 163 -1.26 -23.11 16.92
C ASP A 163 -1.65 -24.53 16.49
N LYS A 164 -1.33 -24.93 15.25
CA LYS A 164 -1.58 -26.27 14.73
C LYS A 164 -0.33 -27.13 14.87
N VAL A 165 -0.23 -27.87 15.97
CA VAL A 165 0.84 -28.85 16.19
C VAL A 165 0.70 -29.99 15.15
N SER A 166 1.65 -30.06 14.22
CA SER A 166 1.77 -31.14 13.24
C SER A 166 2.90 -32.08 13.66
N LEU A 167 2.59 -33.38 13.76
CA LEU A 167 3.57 -34.44 14.06
C LEU A 167 4.50 -34.79 12.87
N ASN A 168 4.22 -34.25 11.68
CA ASN A 168 5.09 -34.45 10.51
C ASN A 168 6.25 -33.46 10.54
N MET A 169 7.48 -33.97 10.58
CA MET A 169 8.68 -33.18 10.30
C MET A 169 8.63 -32.74 8.83
N GLN A 170 8.24 -31.48 8.61
CA GLN A 170 8.39 -30.80 7.33
C GLN A 170 9.74 -30.08 7.30
N ASP A 171 10.33 -29.97 6.10
CA ASP A 171 11.54 -29.17 5.90
C ASP A 171 11.24 -27.70 6.24
N PRO A 172 12.00 -27.07 7.18
CA PRO A 172 11.77 -25.70 7.61
C PRO A 172 11.82 -24.69 6.45
N GLN A 173 12.65 -24.91 5.42
CA GLN A 173 12.68 -24.02 4.25
C GLN A 173 11.41 -24.12 3.40
N GLN A 174 10.87 -25.33 3.25
CA GLN A 174 9.65 -25.55 2.52
C GLN A 174 8.45 -24.91 3.25
N GLN A 175 8.42 -25.02 4.58
CA GLN A 175 7.40 -24.38 5.42
C GLN A 175 7.50 -22.85 5.36
N PHE A 176 8.71 -22.29 5.45
CA PHE A 176 8.94 -20.86 5.30
C PHE A 176 8.44 -20.33 3.96
N THR A 177 8.83 -20.99 2.86
CA THR A 177 8.44 -20.62 1.50
C THR A 177 6.92 -20.69 1.32
N MET A 178 6.30 -21.75 1.84
CA MET A 178 4.85 -21.93 1.79
C MET A 178 4.10 -20.81 2.54
N LEU A 179 4.54 -20.46 3.74
CA LEU A 179 3.95 -19.38 4.53
C LEU A 179 4.13 -18.00 3.86
N LEU A 180 5.29 -17.76 3.24
CA LEU A 180 5.57 -16.55 2.48
C LEU A 180 4.64 -16.43 1.26
N VAL A 181 4.50 -17.51 0.48
CA VAL A 181 3.60 -17.54 -0.68
C VAL A 181 2.15 -17.33 -0.25
N LYS A 182 1.69 -17.97 0.84
CA LYS A 182 0.35 -17.75 1.40
C LYS A 182 0.12 -16.29 1.81
N ALA A 183 1.14 -15.65 2.40
CA ALA A 183 1.07 -14.24 2.77
C ALA A 183 0.93 -13.35 1.54
N LEU A 184 1.78 -13.53 0.53
CA LEU A 184 1.76 -12.77 -0.72
C LEU A 184 0.45 -12.93 -1.47
N ILE A 185 -0.10 -14.14 -1.58
CA ILE A 185 -1.42 -14.38 -2.19
C ILE A 185 -2.51 -13.65 -1.40
N SER A 186 -2.45 -13.69 -0.07
CA SER A 186 -3.47 -13.09 0.79
C SER A 186 -3.50 -11.55 0.72
N ILE A 187 -2.37 -10.91 0.41
CA ILE A 187 -2.29 -9.45 0.27
C ILE A 187 -2.31 -8.99 -1.19
N LEU A 188 -2.47 -9.90 -2.16
CA LEU A 188 -2.54 -9.51 -3.57
C LEU A 188 -3.78 -8.63 -3.78
N PRO A 189 -3.65 -7.42 -4.35
CA PRO A 189 -4.76 -6.47 -4.47
C PRO A 189 -5.98 -7.12 -5.12
N ALA A 190 -7.15 -7.00 -4.47
CA ALA A 190 -8.43 -7.64 -4.82
C ALA A 190 -8.43 -9.19 -4.84
N ALA A 191 -7.41 -9.85 -5.39
CA ALA A 191 -7.35 -11.31 -5.46
C ALA A 191 -7.20 -11.97 -4.09
N GLY A 192 -6.62 -11.28 -3.10
CA GLY A 192 -6.47 -11.80 -1.74
C GLY A 192 -7.79 -12.11 -1.04
N PHE A 193 -8.92 -11.50 -1.45
CA PHE A 193 -10.25 -11.87 -0.97
C PHE A 193 -10.66 -13.29 -1.40
N PHE A 194 -10.12 -13.76 -2.52
CA PHE A 194 -10.32 -15.11 -3.04
C PHE A 194 -9.18 -16.05 -2.66
N ARG A 195 -8.45 -15.78 -1.57
CA ARG A 195 -7.32 -16.61 -1.13
C ARG A 195 -7.68 -18.10 -0.98
N ALA A 196 -8.86 -18.43 -0.45
CA ALA A 196 -9.25 -19.81 -0.20
C ALA A 196 -9.34 -20.65 -1.50
N PRO A 197 -10.10 -20.23 -2.53
CA PRO A 197 -10.08 -20.95 -3.80
C PRO A 197 -8.72 -20.92 -4.51
N ILE A 198 -7.93 -19.84 -4.39
CA ILE A 198 -6.59 -19.75 -5.00
C ILE A 198 -5.62 -20.74 -4.34
N LEU A 199 -5.60 -20.82 -3.01
CA LEU A 199 -4.76 -21.75 -2.26
C LEU A 199 -5.15 -23.20 -2.54
N LYS A 200 -6.46 -23.49 -2.63
CA LYS A 200 -6.98 -24.80 -3.00
C LYS A 200 -6.56 -25.19 -4.43
N ALA A 201 -6.64 -24.27 -5.39
CA ALA A 201 -6.20 -24.50 -6.76
C ALA A 201 -4.68 -24.70 -6.87
N ALA A 202 -3.92 -23.98 -6.06
CA ALA A 202 -2.45 -24.08 -6.00
C ALA A 202 -1.94 -25.31 -5.21
N LYS A 203 -2.84 -26.15 -4.65
CA LYS A 203 -2.49 -27.28 -3.77
C LYS A 203 -1.64 -26.84 -2.56
N LEU A 204 -1.91 -25.63 -2.07
CA LEU A 204 -1.23 -25.03 -0.92
C LEU A 204 -2.10 -25.05 0.34
N ASP A 205 -3.33 -25.55 0.27
CA ASP A 205 -4.25 -25.62 1.41
C ASP A 205 -4.09 -26.91 2.23
#